data_AF-A0A921BEY9-F1
#
_entry.id   AF-A0A921BEY9-F1
#
_cell.length_a   1.000
_cell.length_b   1.000
_cell.length_c   1.000
_cell.angle_alpha   90.00
_cell.angle_beta   90.00
_cell.angle_gamma   90.00
#
_symmetry.space_group_name_H-M   'P 1'
#
loop_
_entity.id
_entity.type
_entity.pdbx_description
1 polymer ?
#
loop_
_entity_poly.entity_id
_entity_poly.type
_entity_poly.pdbx_seq_one_letter_code
_entity_poly.pdbx_strand_id
1 'polypeptide(L)'
;MLDSEAAMTRFLHLIATEPEIARVPVMIDSSKWTVIEAGLKCVQGKSIVNSISLKEGEEDFLEKARLVRRYGAAKVVMAFDEQGQADTIERKVEICSRAYRLLTEHANSTP
;
A
#
# COMPACT_ATOMS: atom_id res chain seq x y z
N MET A 1 -14.05 -12.42 15.76
CA MET A 1 -13.41 -11.61 14.70
C MET A 1 -12.00 -11.28 15.18
N LEU A 2 -10.96 -11.42 14.35
CA LEU A 2 -9.58 -11.11 14.73
C LEU A 2 -9.41 -9.58 14.89
N ASP A 3 -8.72 -9.14 15.93
CA ASP A 3 -8.20 -7.77 15.98
C ASP A 3 -7.02 -7.66 15.00
N SER A 4 -7.31 -7.17 13.80
CA SER A 4 -6.34 -7.14 12.69
C SER A 4 -5.17 -6.18 12.92
N GLU A 5 -5.40 -5.07 13.63
CA GLU A 5 -4.33 -4.10 13.94
C GLU A 5 -3.38 -4.68 14.99
N ALA A 6 -3.93 -5.25 16.07
CA ALA A 6 -3.13 -5.92 17.09
C ALA A 6 -2.37 -7.13 16.51
N ALA A 7 -2.99 -7.90 15.61
CA ALA A 7 -2.32 -9.03 14.97
C ALA A 7 -1.18 -8.59 14.05
N MET A 8 -1.39 -7.56 13.22
CA MET A 8 -0.36 -7.02 12.32
C MET A 8 0.84 -6.51 13.11
N THR A 9 0.61 -5.64 14.09
CA THR A 9 1.67 -5.05 14.91
C THR A 9 2.43 -6.11 15.70
N ARG A 10 1.73 -7.07 16.33
CA ARG A 10 2.36 -8.18 17.05
C ARG A 10 3.24 -9.03 16.14
N PHE A 11 2.75 -9.40 14.96
CA PHE A 11 3.52 -10.24 14.05
C PHE A 11 4.76 -9.52 13.52
N LEU A 12 4.62 -8.25 13.16
CA LEU A 12 5.75 -7.42 12.69
C LEU A 12 6.82 -7.25 13.78
N HIS A 13 6.44 -7.07 15.04
CA HIS A 13 7.41 -7.04 16.15
C HIS A 13 8.13 -8.37 16.33
N LEU A 14 7.42 -9.50 16.20
CA LEU A 14 8.02 -10.84 16.34
C LEU A 14 9.02 -11.14 15.22
N ILE A 15 8.70 -10.82 13.97
CA ILE A 15 9.64 -11.08 12.86
C ILE A 15 10.84 -10.12 12.90
N ALA A 16 10.69 -8.94 13.49
CA ALA A 16 11.78 -7.97 13.65
C ALA A 16 12.84 -8.43 14.67
N THR A 17 12.51 -9.33 15.61
CA THR A 17 13.49 -9.89 16.55
C THR A 17 14.37 -10.98 15.93
N GLU A 18 14.03 -11.44 14.72
CA GLU A 18 14.71 -12.57 14.08
C GLU A 18 15.55 -12.08 12.88
N PRO A 19 16.90 -11.98 13.01
CA PRO A 19 17.75 -11.32 12.01
C PRO A 19 17.64 -11.91 10.60
N GLU A 20 17.47 -13.24 10.49
CA GLU A 20 17.34 -13.94 9.22
C GLU A 20 16.04 -13.60 8.46
N ILE A 21 15.00 -13.18 9.18
CA ILE A 21 13.73 -12.71 8.61
C ILE A 21 13.80 -11.20 8.38
N ALA A 22 14.30 -10.44 9.36
CA ALA A 22 14.35 -8.98 9.30
C ALA A 22 15.23 -8.42 8.16
N ARG A 23 16.12 -9.23 7.58
CA ARG A 23 16.96 -8.83 6.44
C ARG A 23 16.20 -8.62 5.12
N VAL A 24 14.96 -9.12 4.99
CA VAL A 24 14.14 -8.96 3.78
C VAL A 24 13.01 -7.95 3.99
N PRO A 25 12.62 -7.18 2.96
CA PRO A 25 11.47 -6.28 3.05
C PRO A 25 10.16 -7.02 3.34
N VAL A 26 9.26 -6.37 4.08
CA VAL A 26 7.94 -6.88 4.39
C VAL A 26 6.87 -6.19 3.53
N MET A 27 5.96 -7.00 2.98
CA MET A 27 4.73 -6.51 2.37
C MET A 27 3.60 -6.51 3.42
N ILE A 28 3.06 -5.32 3.71
CA ILE A 28 1.95 -5.13 4.64
C ILE A 28 0.66 -5.24 3.83
N ASP A 29 -0.04 -6.36 4.01
CA ASP A 29 -1.22 -6.71 3.23
C ASP A 29 -2.52 -6.56 4.05
N SER A 30 -3.39 -5.65 3.63
CA SER A 30 -4.74 -5.52 4.19
C SER A 30 -5.67 -4.71 3.29
N SER A 31 -6.96 -5.01 3.34
CA SER A 31 -8.01 -4.15 2.78
C SER A 31 -8.37 -2.96 3.67
N LYS A 32 -7.91 -2.94 4.93
CA LYS A 32 -8.16 -1.86 5.88
C LYS A 32 -6.94 -0.94 5.98
N TRP A 33 -7.13 0.33 5.67
CA TRP A 33 -6.05 1.32 5.75
C TRP A 33 -5.44 1.44 7.16
N THR A 34 -6.26 1.36 8.20
CA THR A 34 -5.78 1.44 9.59
C THR A 34 -4.80 0.32 9.94
N VAL A 35 -5.01 -0.89 9.40
CA VAL A 35 -4.09 -2.03 9.57
C VAL A 35 -2.79 -1.81 8.80
N ILE A 36 -2.86 -1.29 7.58
CA ILE A 36 -1.67 -0.91 6.80
C ILE A 36 -0.85 0.12 7.58
N GLU A 37 -1.50 1.18 8.05
CA GLU A 37 -0.81 2.27 8.74
C GLU A 37 -0.22 1.83 10.08
N ALA A 38 -0.93 0.97 10.84
CA ALA A 38 -0.38 0.35 12.04
C ALA A 38 0.89 -0.47 11.72
N GLY A 39 0.89 -1.21 10.61
CA GLY A 39 2.08 -1.92 10.16
C GLY A 39 3.23 -1.00 9.76
N LEU A 40 2.94 0.08 9.02
CA LEU A 40 3.94 1.07 8.60
C LEU A 40 4.63 1.75 9.78
N LYS A 41 3.91 1.97 10.90
CA LYS A 41 4.48 2.52 12.14
C LYS A 41 5.44 1.55 12.85
N CYS A 42 5.34 0.25 12.59
CA CYS A 42 6.15 -0.79 13.24
C CYS A 42 7.41 -1.17 12.46
N VAL A 43 7.42 -1.05 11.13
CA VAL A 43 8.53 -1.54 10.31
C VAL A 43 9.67 -0.52 10.27
N GLN A 44 10.88 -0.99 10.60
CA GLN A 44 12.12 -0.26 10.35
C GLN A 44 12.67 -0.65 8.97
N GLY A 45 13.08 0.35 8.18
CA GLY A 45 13.53 0.15 6.80
C GLY A 45 12.38 0.20 5.79
N LYS A 46 12.67 -0.19 4.54
CA LYS A 46 11.73 -0.04 3.42
C LYS A 46 10.72 -1.20 3.40
N SER A 47 9.45 -0.91 3.60
CA SER A 47 8.32 -1.83 3.46
C SER A 47 7.57 -1.63 2.13
N ILE A 48 6.63 -2.52 1.84
CA ILE A 48 5.73 -2.45 0.68
C ILE A 48 4.29 -2.46 1.18
N VAL A 49 3.49 -1.49 0.79
CA VAL A 49 2.04 -1.48 1.05
C VAL A 49 1.32 -2.32 0.01
N ASN A 50 0.52 -3.29 0.44
CA ASN A 50 -0.43 -4.01 -0.41
C ASN A 50 -1.85 -3.80 0.14
N SER A 51 -2.65 -2.89 -0.39
CA SER A 51 -2.41 -2.05 -1.57
C SER A 51 -3.19 -0.73 -1.47
N ILE A 52 -3.00 0.14 -2.46
CA ILE A 52 -3.87 1.30 -2.71
C ILE A 52 -4.55 1.16 -4.07
N SER A 53 -5.66 1.86 -4.29
CA SER A 53 -6.39 1.85 -5.56
C SER A 53 -7.22 3.12 -5.73
N LEU A 54 -7.84 3.30 -6.89
CA LEU A 54 -8.75 4.41 -7.19
C LEU A 54 -10.21 4.10 -6.78
N LYS A 55 -10.45 3.00 -6.07
CA LYS A 55 -11.80 2.52 -5.72
C LYS A 55 -12.62 3.58 -4.98
N GLU A 56 -12.01 4.25 -4.00
CA GLU A 56 -12.66 5.28 -3.17
C GLU A 56 -12.43 6.69 -3.76
N GLY A 57 -12.02 6.77 -5.03
CA GLY A 57 -11.74 8.01 -5.74
C GLY A 57 -10.29 8.48 -5.67
N GLU A 58 -10.03 9.55 -6.42
CA GLU A 58 -8.70 10.11 -6.63
C GLU A 58 -8.10 10.79 -5.39
N GLU A 59 -8.92 11.50 -4.61
CA GLU A 59 -8.46 12.21 -3.42
C GLU A 59 -7.92 11.23 -2.37
N ASP A 60 -8.68 10.17 -2.06
CA ASP A 60 -8.28 9.10 -1.16
C ASP A 60 -7.01 8.39 -1.66
N PHE A 61 -6.93 8.08 -2.96
CA PHE A 61 -5.75 7.49 -3.57
C PHE A 61 -4.50 8.36 -3.39
N LEU A 62 -4.60 9.67 -3.64
CA LEU A 62 -3.49 10.61 -3.51
C LEU A 62 -3.09 10.83 -2.05
N GLU A 63 -4.05 10.91 -1.12
CA GLU A 63 -3.78 11.01 0.32
C GLU A 63 -2.99 9.79 0.80
N LYS A 64 -3.48 8.59 0.51
CA LYS A 64 -2.80 7.33 0.85
C LYS A 64 -1.42 7.27 0.19
N ALA A 65 -1.30 7.60 -1.09
CA ALA A 65 -0.02 7.59 -1.81
C ALA A 65 1.02 8.53 -1.20
N ARG A 66 0.61 9.73 -0.75
CA ARG A 66 1.47 10.69 -0.04
C ARG A 66 1.85 10.16 1.34
N LEU A 67 0.94 9.51 2.06
CA LEU A 67 1.25 8.90 3.36
C LEU A 67 2.25 7.75 3.21
N VAL A 68 2.06 6.84 2.24
CA VAL A 68 3.05 5.78 1.93
C VAL A 68 4.43 6.39 1.66
N ARG A 69 4.51 7.46 0.87
CA ARG A 69 5.75 8.18 0.59
C ARG A 69 6.37 8.76 1.87
N ARG A 70 5.57 9.36 2.76
CA ARG A 70 6.07 9.90 4.05
C ARG A 70 6.69 8.82 4.92
N TYR A 71 6.17 7.59 4.89
CA TYR A 71 6.77 6.44 5.57
C TYR A 71 7.99 5.84 4.84
N GLY A 72 8.34 6.33 3.65
CA GLY A 72 9.45 5.79 2.86
C GLY A 72 9.17 4.40 2.26
N ALA A 73 7.91 3.98 2.22
CA ALA A 73 7.50 2.67 1.72
C ALA A 73 7.24 2.67 0.21
N ALA A 74 7.31 1.49 -0.40
CA ALA A 74 6.76 1.25 -1.74
C ALA A 74 5.26 0.91 -1.65
N LYS A 75 4.56 0.86 -2.79
CA LYS A 75 3.14 0.47 -2.84
C LYS A 75 2.83 -0.38 -4.06
N VAL A 76 1.93 -1.34 -3.86
CA VAL A 76 1.17 -2.00 -4.91
C VAL A 76 -0.05 -1.13 -5.21
N VAL A 77 -0.31 -0.92 -6.50
CA VAL A 77 -1.52 -0.24 -6.99
C VAL A 77 -2.40 -1.28 -7.65
N MET A 78 -3.63 -1.46 -7.14
CA MET A 78 -4.60 -2.35 -7.77
C MET A 78 -5.24 -1.67 -8.97
N ALA A 79 -5.44 -2.43 -10.05
CA ALA A 79 -6.27 -2.02 -11.18
C ALA A 79 -7.77 -2.10 -10.79
N PHE A 80 -8.16 -1.22 -9.87
CA PHE A 80 -9.52 -1.07 -9.33
C PHE A 80 -9.77 0.43 -9.19
N ASP A 81 -10.81 0.93 -9.84
CA ASP A 81 -11.21 2.34 -9.81
C ASP A 81 -12.68 2.50 -9.36
N GLU A 82 -13.22 3.71 -9.49
CA GLU A 82 -14.58 4.06 -9.09
C GLU A 82 -15.67 3.24 -9.84
N GLN A 83 -15.31 2.63 -10.97
CA GLN A 83 -16.20 1.79 -11.78
C GLN A 83 -16.05 0.29 -11.48
N GLY A 84 -15.12 -0.09 -10.59
CA GLY A 84 -14.90 -1.48 -10.18
C GLY A 84 -13.52 -2.02 -10.54
N GLN A 85 -13.40 -3.33 -10.41
CA GLN A 85 -12.16 -4.07 -10.71
C GLN A 85 -11.99 -4.24 -12.22
N ALA A 86 -10.79 -4.01 -12.74
CA ALA A 86 -10.48 -4.27 -14.15
C ALA A 86 -10.40 -5.77 -14.45
N ASP A 87 -11.33 -6.24 -15.29
CA ASP A 87 -11.45 -7.58 -15.80
C ASP A 87 -10.86 -7.74 -17.22
N THR A 88 -10.91 -6.70 -18.06
CA THR A 88 -10.31 -6.68 -19.41
C THR A 88 -8.89 -6.10 -19.43
N ILE A 89 -8.15 -6.37 -20.50
CA ILE A 89 -6.79 -5.82 -20.70
C ILE A 89 -6.87 -4.30 -20.84
N GLU A 90 -7.84 -3.79 -21.59
CA GLU A 90 -8.05 -2.37 -21.86
C GLU A 90 -8.28 -1.63 -20.55
N ARG A 91 -9.15 -2.16 -19.67
CA ARG A 91 -9.42 -1.60 -18.35
C ARG A 91 -8.19 -1.65 -17.45
N LYS A 92 -7.42 -2.74 -17.47
CA LYS A 92 -6.17 -2.84 -16.69
C LYS A 92 -5.16 -1.76 -17.12
N VAL A 93 -4.97 -1.59 -18.43
CA VAL A 93 -4.06 -0.57 -18.98
C VAL A 93 -4.54 0.83 -18.66
N GLU A 94 -5.83 1.10 -18.82
CA GLU A 94 -6.45 2.40 -18.52
C GLU A 94 -6.22 2.82 -17.06
N ILE A 95 -6.61 1.97 -16.11
CA ILE A 95 -6.50 2.28 -14.68
C ILE A 95 -5.04 2.43 -14.26
N CYS A 96 -4.16 1.51 -14.68
CA CYS A 96 -2.74 1.61 -14.35
C CYS A 96 -2.09 2.87 -14.94
N SER A 97 -2.46 3.26 -16.17
CA SER A 97 -1.95 4.48 -16.81
C SER A 97 -2.44 5.75 -16.12
N ARG A 98 -3.71 5.79 -15.69
CA ARG A 98 -4.26 6.88 -14.87
C ARG A 98 -3.54 6.97 -13.52
N ALA A 99 -3.43 5.85 -12.81
CA ALA A 99 -2.77 5.80 -11.51
C ALA A 99 -1.29 6.21 -11.60
N TYR A 100 -0.58 5.79 -12.66
CA TYR A 100 0.81 6.19 -12.90
C TYR A 100 0.94 7.72 -13.02
N ARG A 101 0.15 8.36 -13.89
CA ARG A 101 0.13 9.83 -14.03
C ARG A 101 -0.16 10.53 -12.71
N LEU A 102 -1.18 10.09 -11.98
CA LEU A 102 -1.51 10.64 -10.67
C LEU A 102 -0.35 10.54 -9.67
N LEU A 103 0.34 9.40 -9.64
CA LEU A 103 1.46 9.18 -8.74
C LEU A 103 2.67 10.05 -9.09
N THR A 104 3.02 10.17 -10.37
CA THR A 104 4.20 10.91 -10.84
C THR A 104 3.97 12.42 -10.85
N GLU A 105 2.77 12.88 -11.17
CA GLU A 105 2.45 14.30 -11.35
C GLU A 105 1.88 14.95 -10.08
N HIS A 106 1.12 14.21 -9.26
CA HIS A 106 0.36 14.79 -8.14
C HIS A 106 0.73 14.27 -6.75
N ALA A 107 1.45 13.13 -6.66
CA ALA A 107 1.95 12.58 -5.40
C ALA A 107 3.49 12.63 -5.28
N ASN A 108 4.18 13.25 -6.25
CA ASN A 108 5.64 13.31 -6.35
C ASN A 108 6.32 11.95 -6.24
N SER A 109 5.62 10.85 -6.49
CA SER A 109 6.18 9.50 -6.35
C SER A 109 7.33 9.36 -7.33
N THR A 110 8.48 8.88 -6.84
CA THR A 110 9.62 8.60 -7.70
C THR A 110 9.22 7.49 -8.67
N PRO A 111 9.48 7.64 -9.98
CA PRO A 111 9.26 6.56 -10.95
C PRO A 111 10.09 5.32 -10.61
#